data_AF-A0A7C1CMT5-F1
#
_entry.id   AF-A0A7C1CMT5-F1
#
_cell.length_a   1.000
_cell.length_b   1.000
_cell.length_c   1.000
_cell.angle_alpha   90.00
_cell.angle_beta   90.00
_cell.angle_gamma   90.00
#
_symmetry.space_group_name_H-M   'P 1'
#
loop_
_entity.id
_entity.type
_entity.pdbx_description
1 polymer ?
#
loop_
_entity_poly.entity_id
_entity_poly.type
_entity_poly.pdbx_seq_one_letter_code
_entity_poly.pdbx_strand_id
1 'polypeptide(L)' 'MTRLLDEPRPVREGEELDVVRLGAWLRDAARGVDGNLEIRQFPSGFSNLTYLVR' A
#
# COMPACT_ATOMS: atom_id res chain seq x y z
N MET A 1 -0.65 -27.90 -3.26
CA MET A 1 -0.34 -26.92 -4.31
C MET A 1 -0.08 -25.59 -3.64
N THR A 2 1.18 -25.29 -3.34
CA THR A 2 1.57 -24.10 -2.57
C THR A 2 1.31 -22.85 -3.41
N ARG A 3 0.60 -21.87 -2.84
CA ARG A 3 0.17 -20.64 -3.52
C ARG A 3 1.41 -19.84 -3.96
N LEU A 4 1.62 -19.71 -5.28
CA LEU A 4 2.74 -18.99 -5.92
C LEU A 4 2.47 -17.47 -6.09
N LEU A 5 1.39 -16.95 -5.51
CA LEU A 5 1.03 -15.54 -5.65
C LEU A 5 1.76 -14.70 -4.61
N ASP A 6 2.35 -13.59 -5.05
CA ASP A 6 2.92 -12.61 -4.12
C ASP A 6 1.78 -11.97 -3.31
N GLU A 7 1.99 -11.86 -2.01
CA GLU A 7 1.00 -11.38 -1.07
C GLU A 7 1.57 -10.17 -0.32
N PRO A 8 0.76 -9.12 -0.12
CA PRO A 8 1.23 -7.95 0.59
C PRO A 8 1.43 -8.27 2.08
N ARG A 9 2.49 -7.70 2.66
CA ARG A 9 2.92 -7.88 4.05
C ARG A 9 2.92 -6.53 4.79
N PRO A 10 3.13 -6.50 6.12
CA PRO A 10 3.40 -5.22 6.79
C PRO A 10 4.53 -4.48 6.08
N VAL A 11 4.42 -3.15 6.03
CA VAL A 11 5.45 -2.30 5.42
C VAL A 11 6.76 -2.47 6.19
N ARG A 12 7.88 -2.50 5.49
CA ARG A 12 9.21 -2.55 6.12
C ARG A 12 9.47 -1.28 6.94
N GLU A 13 10.20 -1.43 8.03
CA GLU A 13 10.64 -0.32 8.85
C GLU A 13 11.44 0.69 8.02
N GLY A 14 11.04 1.97 8.06
CA GLY A 14 11.65 3.06 7.32
C GLY A 14 11.12 3.23 5.89
N GLU A 15 10.24 2.35 5.42
CA GLU A 15 9.58 2.45 4.10
C GLU A 15 8.09 2.80 4.22
N GLU A 16 7.63 3.30 5.38
CA GLU A 16 6.25 3.71 5.62
C GLU A 16 5.84 4.96 4.83
N LEU A 17 4.59 4.98 4.39
CA LEU A 17 3.98 6.16 3.78
C LEU A 17 3.21 6.95 4.85
N ASP A 18 3.21 8.28 4.72
CA ASP A 18 2.33 9.14 5.52
C ASP A 18 0.88 8.91 5.10
N VAL A 19 0.17 8.08 5.88
CA VAL A 19 -1.22 7.68 5.63
C VAL A 19 -2.15 8.89 5.54
N VAL A 20 -1.89 9.94 6.32
CA VAL A 20 -2.76 11.11 6.39
C VAL A 20 -2.63 11.93 5.12
N ARG A 21 -1.38 12.22 4.70
CA ARG A 21 -1.12 12.94 3.45
C ARG A 21 -1.58 12.16 2.23
N LEU A 22 -1.26 10.86 2.18
CA LEU A 22 -1.68 10.00 1.07
C LEU A 22 -3.20 9.93 0.97
N GLY A 23 -3.90 9.77 2.10
CA GLY A 23 -5.36 9.71 2.12
C GLY A 23 -6.01 11.02 1.71
N ALA A 24 -5.46 12.17 2.11
CA ALA A 24 -5.95 13.47 1.67
C ALA A 24 -5.81 13.62 0.14
N TRP A 25 -4.68 13.19 -0.42
CA TRP A 25 -4.44 13.26 -1.86
C TRP A 25 -5.31 12.27 -2.64
N LEU A 26 -5.45 11.02 -2.19
CA LEU A 26 -6.25 10.00 -2.88
C LEU A 26 -7.74 10.34 -2.92
N ARG A 27 -8.28 10.98 -1.88
CA ARG A 27 -9.68 11.45 -1.86
C ARG A 27 -9.99 12.46 -2.94
N ASP A 28 -9.02 13.30 -3.28
CA ASP A 28 -9.14 14.27 -4.37
C ASP A 28 -8.91 13.61 -5.74
N ALA A 29 -7.92 12.72 -5.81
CA ALA A 29 -7.47 12.12 -7.06
C ALA A 29 -8.31 10.94 -7.58
N ALA A 30 -9.00 10.19 -6.70
CA ALA A 30 -9.67 8.95 -7.06
C ALA A 30 -11.08 8.84 -6.45
N ARG A 31 -12.05 8.45 -7.30
CA ARG A 31 -13.43 8.20 -6.86
C ARG A 31 -13.51 6.91 -6.05
N GLY A 32 -14.20 6.95 -4.91
CA GLY A 32 -14.47 5.77 -4.08
C GLY A 32 -13.37 5.41 -3.08
N VAL A 33 -12.39 6.31 -2.87
CA VAL A 33 -11.45 6.19 -1.75
C VAL A 33 -12.03 6.94 -0.56
N ASP A 34 -12.78 6.25 0.28
CA ASP A 34 -13.38 6.78 1.51
C ASP A 34 -13.01 5.89 2.70
N GLY A 35 -12.99 6.46 3.91
CA GLY A 35 -12.69 5.71 5.14
C GLY A 35 -11.20 5.68 5.52
N ASN A 36 -10.86 4.73 6.39
CA ASN A 36 -9.51 4.60 6.95
C ASN A 36 -8.62 3.76 6.03
N LEU A 37 -7.48 4.30 5.62
CA LEU A 37 -6.55 3.60 4.75
C LEU A 37 -5.74 2.55 5.52
N GLU A 38 -5.62 1.38 4.92
CA GLU A 38 -4.63 0.38 5.28
C GLU A 38 -3.57 0.28 4.18
N ILE A 39 -2.30 0.39 4.58
CA ILE A 39 -1.16 0.29 3.67
C ILE A 39 -0.39 -0.99 3.97
N ARG A 40 -0.13 -1.78 2.93
CA ARG A 40 0.70 -2.98 2.97
C ARG A 40 1.69 -2.96 1.81
N GLN A 41 2.75 -3.76 1.88
CA GLN A 41 3.83 -3.75 0.89
C GLN A 41 4.03 -5.13 0.25
N PHE A 42 4.29 -5.16 -1.06
CA PHE A 42 4.76 -6.35 -1.76
C PHE A 42 6.29 -6.45 -1.66
N PRO A 43 6.84 -7.50 -1.01
CA PRO A 43 8.26 -7.57 -0.71
C PRO A 43 9.14 -7.82 -1.93
N SER A 44 8.60 -8.31 -3.04
CA SER A 44 9.38 -8.63 -4.26
C SER A 44 9.69 -7.40 -5.13
N GLY A 45 9.15 -6.22 -4.78
CA GLY A 45 9.42 -4.96 -5.49
C GLY A 45 10.78 -4.36 -5.14
N PHE A 46 11.85 -4.84 -5.76
CA PHE A 46 13.22 -4.35 -5.50
C PHE A 46 13.53 -3.03 -6.21
N SER A 47 13.14 -2.88 -7.48
CA SER A 47 13.42 -1.66 -8.25
C SER A 47 12.44 -0.53 -7.94
N ASN A 48 11.19 -0.88 -7.62
CA ASN A 48 10.17 0.06 -7.18
C ASN A 48 9.42 -0.56 -6.01
N LEU A 49 9.36 0.18 -4.90
CA LEU A 49 8.52 -0.20 -3.77
C LEU A 49 7.07 -0.21 -4.22
N THR A 50 6.38 -1.32 -4.01
CA THR A 50 5.01 -1.52 -4.44
C THR A 50 4.12 -1.73 -3.22
N TYR A 51 3.02 -0.97 -3.14
CA TYR A 51 2.12 -0.97 -2.01
C TYR A 51 0.71 -1.36 -2.44
N LEU A 52 0.01 -2.07 -1.55
CA LEU A 52 -1.44 -2.17 -1.57
C LEU A 52 -2.00 -1.07 -0.68
N VAL A 53 -2.96 -0.31 -1.21
CA VAL A 53 -3.76 0.68 -0.47
C VAL A 53 -5.22 0.25 -0.54
N ARG A 54 -5.89 0.12 0.61
CA ARG A 54 -7.30 -0.26 0.71
C ARG A 54 -8.01 0.48 1.83
#